data_AF-A0A9D7NLW2-F1
#
_entry.id   AF-A0A9D7NLW2-F1
#
_cell.length_a   1.000
_cell.length_b   1.000
_cell.length_c   1.000
_cell.angle_alpha   90.00
_cell.angle_beta   90.00
_cell.angle_gamma   90.00
#
_symmetry.space_group_name_H-M   'P 1'
#
loop_
_entity.id
_entity.type
_entity.pdbx_description
1 polymer ?
#
loop_
_entity_poly.entity_id
_entity_poly.type
_entity_poly.pdbx_seq_one_letter_code
_entity_poly.pdbx_strand_id
1 'polypeptide(L)'
;MIKDHAHTPELNASFQEAFSLKYKRDYPAAARAFETMLKDRNIERSTQIDVLNQLGFIYLEMRDTTAAITLLDKLAKLESDFNAFQRADYLYNVGVLNLQRIQANQAKKRWMRLCVFIKPNTPGGICALLWRIH
;
A
#
# COMPACT_ATOMS: atom_id res chain seq x y z
N MET A 1 13.82 7.45 35.53
CA MET A 1 12.68 6.51 35.43
C MET A 1 11.69 7.10 34.44
N ILE A 2 11.88 6.82 33.15
CA ILE A 2 10.97 7.25 32.08
C ILE A 2 9.85 6.22 32.06
N LYS A 3 8.60 6.66 32.26
CA LYS A 3 7.44 5.76 32.21
C LYS A 3 7.18 5.44 30.74
N ASP A 4 7.67 4.28 30.33
CA ASP A 4 7.44 3.67 29.02
C ASP A 4 5.98 3.15 28.97
N HIS A 5 5.04 4.06 28.69
CA HIS A 5 3.61 3.74 28.58
C HIS A 5 3.24 3.21 27.17
N ALA A 6 4.21 2.99 26.29
CA ALA A 6 3.98 2.66 24.88
C ALA A 6 4.03 1.17 24.53
N HIS A 7 4.40 0.30 25.47
CA HIS A 7 4.53 -1.15 25.22
C HIS A 7 3.44 -1.92 25.97
N THR A 8 2.19 -1.78 25.53
CA THR A 8 1.13 -2.67 26.02
C THR A 8 1.31 -4.06 25.38
N PRO A 9 1.24 -5.17 26.16
CA PRO A 9 1.37 -6.53 25.61
C PRO A 9 0.38 -6.84 24.48
N GLU A 10 -0.77 -6.18 24.49
CA GLU A 10 -1.84 -6.30 23.49
C GLU A 10 -1.43 -5.75 22.12
N LEU A 11 -0.70 -4.64 22.07
CA LEU A 11 -0.17 -4.08 20.82
C LEU A 11 0.84 -5.04 20.21
N ASN A 12 1.72 -5.63 21.03
CA ASN A 12 2.71 -6.61 20.58
C ASN A 12 2.03 -7.89 20.02
N ALA A 13 0.98 -8.38 20.66
CA ALA A 13 0.23 -9.54 20.16
C ALA A 13 -0.47 -9.23 18.83
N SER A 14 -1.11 -8.07 18.72
CA SER A 14 -1.78 -7.63 17.48
C SER A 14 -0.79 -7.48 16.32
N PHE A 15 0.40 -6.93 16.59
CA PHE A 15 1.51 -6.88 15.64
C PHE A 15 1.92 -8.27 15.17
N GLN A 16 2.16 -9.19 16.10
CA GLN A 16 2.58 -10.56 15.77
C GLN A 16 1.54 -11.29 14.92
N GLU A 17 0.26 -11.13 15.24
CA GLU A 17 -0.83 -11.71 14.45
C GLU A 17 -0.86 -11.16 13.02
N ALA A 18 -0.82 -9.83 12.87
CA ALA A 18 -0.84 -9.17 11.56
C ALA A 18 0.35 -9.60 10.69
N PHE A 19 1.55 -9.70 11.27
CA PHE A 19 2.72 -10.24 10.57
C PHE A 19 2.56 -11.71 10.23
N SER A 20 2.00 -12.54 11.12
CA SER A 20 1.74 -13.96 10.84
C SER A 20 0.82 -14.15 9.62
N LEU A 21 -0.26 -13.36 9.55
CA LEU A 21 -1.16 -13.33 8.38
C LEU A 21 -0.41 -12.92 7.11
N LYS A 22 0.42 -11.87 7.19
CA LYS A 22 1.26 -11.42 6.07
C LYS A 22 2.22 -12.52 5.59
N TYR A 23 2.89 -13.23 6.50
CA TYR A 23 3.81 -14.33 6.15
C TYR A 23 3.09 -15.51 5.49
N LYS A 24 1.85 -15.79 5.92
CA LYS A 24 0.96 -16.77 5.27
C LYS A 24 0.39 -16.27 3.93
N ARG A 25 0.68 -15.01 3.56
CA ARG A 25 0.15 -14.32 2.38
C ARG A 25 -1.38 -14.16 2.39
N ASP A 26 -2.00 -14.19 3.56
CA ASP A 26 -3.39 -13.76 3.73
C ASP A 26 -3.42 -12.23 3.82
N TYR A 27 -3.16 -11.60 2.69
CA TYR A 27 -3.05 -10.14 2.59
C TYR A 27 -4.33 -9.40 2.98
N PRO A 28 -5.55 -9.86 2.60
CA PRO A 28 -6.78 -9.19 3.04
C PRO A 28 -6.99 -9.26 4.56
N ALA A 29 -6.64 -10.38 5.22
CA ALA A 29 -6.71 -10.44 6.68
C ALA A 29 -5.61 -9.59 7.34
N ALA A 30 -4.38 -9.66 6.83
CA ALA A 30 -3.26 -8.87 7.34
C ALA A 30 -3.53 -7.35 7.24
N ALA A 31 -4.08 -6.89 6.11
CA ALA A 31 -4.47 -5.50 5.91
C ALA A 31 -5.48 -5.06 6.98
N ARG A 32 -6.57 -5.82 7.17
CA ARG A 32 -7.59 -5.53 8.18
C ARG A 32 -7.03 -5.47 9.60
N ALA A 33 -6.10 -6.36 9.93
CA ALA A 33 -5.44 -6.37 11.23
C ALA A 33 -4.62 -5.09 11.45
N PHE A 34 -3.76 -4.72 10.49
CA PHE A 34 -2.97 -3.49 10.55
C PHE A 34 -3.83 -2.21 10.55
N GLU A 35 -4.91 -2.17 9.76
CA GLU A 35 -5.85 -1.03 9.77
C GLU A 35 -6.55 -0.87 11.11
N THR A 36 -6.86 -1.98 11.78
CA THR A 36 -7.47 -1.95 13.11
C THR A 36 -6.52 -1.33 14.13
N MET A 37 -5.22 -1.62 14.04
CA MET A 37 -4.20 -1.02 14.90
C MET A 37 -4.10 0.49 14.69
N LEU A 38 -4.24 0.99 13.46
CA LEU A 38 -4.24 2.43 13.16
C LEU A 38 -5.45 3.19 13.74
N LYS A 39 -6.51 2.50 14.19
CA LYS A 39 -7.67 3.13 14.84
C LYS A 39 -7.40 3.46 16.30
N ASP A 40 -6.42 2.81 16.93
CA ASP A 40 -5.99 3.18 18.27
C ASP A 40 -5.25 4.53 18.22
N ARG A 41 -5.77 5.50 18.96
CA ARG A 41 -5.25 6.88 19.00
C ARG A 41 -3.98 7.01 19.83
N ASN A 42 -3.64 5.99 20.60
CA ASN A 42 -2.50 6.00 21.52
C ASN A 42 -1.25 5.30 20.95
N ILE A 43 -1.30 4.83 19.69
CA ILE A 43 -0.12 4.23 19.08
C ILE A 43 0.98 5.29 18.91
N GLU A 44 2.20 4.89 19.24
CA GLU A 44 3.37 5.73 19.06
C GLU A 44 3.59 6.07 17.59
N ARG A 45 4.19 7.23 17.35
CA ARG A 45 4.44 7.73 16.00
C ARG A 45 5.30 6.77 15.16
N SER A 46 6.36 6.22 15.75
CA SER A 46 7.23 5.24 15.08
C SER A 46 6.43 4.00 14.68
N THR A 47 5.62 3.48 15.60
CA THR A 47 4.74 2.33 15.37
C THR A 47 3.74 2.60 14.25
N GLN A 48 3.16 3.80 14.21
CA GLN A 48 2.27 4.21 13.13
C GLN A 48 2.96 4.15 11.77
N ILE A 49 4.21 4.62 11.67
CA ILE A 49 5.01 4.58 10.44
C ILE A 49 5.28 3.13 10.02
N ASP A 50 5.64 2.25 10.97
CA ASP A 50 5.86 0.83 10.69
C ASP A 50 4.59 0.17 10.13
N VAL A 51 3.44 0.38 10.78
CA VAL A 51 2.15 -0.17 10.32
C VAL A 51 1.79 0.33 8.94
N LEU A 52 1.98 1.63 8.67
CA LEU A 52 1.75 2.20 7.35
C LEU A 52 2.68 1.55 6.31
N ASN A 53 3.97 1.38 6.59
CA ASN A 53 4.90 0.71 5.68
C ASN A 53 4.46 -0.74 5.37
N GLN A 54 3.99 -1.48 6.37
CA GLN A 54 3.46 -2.83 6.16
C GLN A 54 2.20 -2.83 5.29
N LEU A 55 1.27 -1.90 5.52
CA LEU A 55 0.07 -1.75 4.67
C LEU A 55 0.43 -1.36 3.24
N GLY A 56 1.41 -0.48 3.04
CA GLY A 56 1.90 -0.11 1.71
C GLY A 56 2.40 -1.32 0.93
N PHE A 57 3.21 -2.17 1.59
CA PHE A 57 3.65 -3.45 1.03
C PHE A 57 2.46 -4.36 0.68
N ILE A 58 1.54 -4.55 1.63
CA ILE A 58 0.37 -5.43 1.45
C ILE A 58 -0.51 -4.99 0.28
N TYR A 59 -0.76 -3.69 0.13
CA TYR A 59 -1.54 -3.16 -1.00
C TYR A 59 -0.84 -3.40 -2.34
N LEU A 60 0.50 -3.30 -2.38
CA LEU A 60 1.27 -3.61 -3.58
C LEU A 60 1.21 -5.10 -3.94
N GLU A 61 1.25 -5.99 -2.96
CA GLU A 61 1.10 -7.44 -3.18
C GLU A 61 -0.31 -7.80 -3.67
N MET A 62 -1.34 -7.14 -3.15
CA MET A 62 -2.71 -7.28 -3.64
C MET A 62 -2.97 -6.62 -5.01
N ARG A 63 -1.97 -5.93 -5.58
CA ARG A 63 -2.09 -5.10 -6.79
C ARG A 63 -3.13 -3.98 -6.67
N ASP A 64 -3.49 -3.57 -5.45
CA ASP A 64 -4.29 -2.38 -5.21
C ASP A 64 -3.39 -1.14 -5.26
N THR A 65 -3.03 -0.77 -6.48
CA THR A 65 -2.10 0.36 -6.73
C THR A 65 -2.69 1.68 -6.24
N THR A 66 -4.02 1.85 -6.25
CA THR A 66 -4.68 3.09 -5.80
C THR A 66 -4.54 3.27 -4.28
N ALA A 67 -4.82 2.21 -3.51
CA ALA A 67 -4.63 2.25 -2.06
C ALA A 67 -3.15 2.42 -1.70
N ALA A 68 -2.26 1.71 -2.40
CA ALA A 68 -0.82 1.81 -2.20
C ALA A 68 -0.30 3.24 -2.43
N ILE A 69 -0.70 3.91 -3.53
CA ILE A 69 -0.31 5.29 -3.82
C ILE A 69 -0.77 6.21 -2.69
N THR A 70 -2.05 6.14 -2.34
CA THR A 70 -2.64 7.01 -1.31
C THR A 70 -1.89 6.88 0.02
N LEU A 71 -1.52 5.65 0.38
CA LEU A 71 -0.80 5.37 1.61
C LEU A 71 0.65 5.83 1.56
N LEU A 72 1.36 5.58 0.44
CA LEU A 72 2.75 5.99 0.28
C LEU A 72 2.87 7.52 0.21
N ASP A 73 1.92 8.23 -0.39
CA ASP A 73 1.86 9.70 -0.36
C ASP A 73 1.65 10.23 1.07
N LYS A 74 0.90 9.51 1.90
CA LYS A 74 0.75 9.84 3.32
C LYS A 74 2.08 9.62 4.07
N LEU A 75 2.77 8.50 3.80
CA LEU A 75 4.07 8.19 4.40
C LEU A 75 5.16 9.19 4.00
N ALA A 76 5.17 9.66 2.75
CA ALA A 76 6.12 10.67 2.27
C ALA A 76 6.11 11.95 3.14
N LYS A 77 4.94 12.33 3.66
CA LYS A 77 4.79 13.50 4.55
C LYS A 77 5.38 13.28 5.95
N LEU A 78 5.72 12.04 6.30
CA LEU A 78 6.31 11.65 7.58
C LEU A 78 7.78 11.26 7.43
N GLU A 79 8.38 11.45 6.25
CA GLU A 79 9.71 10.94 5.93
C GLU A 79 10.82 11.50 6.83
N SER A 80 10.64 12.72 7.37
CA SER A 80 11.54 13.30 8.38
C SER A 80 11.62 12.51 9.67
N ASP A 81 10.57 11.74 9.99
CA ASP A 81 10.41 11.00 11.23
C ASP A 81 10.99 9.58 11.11
N PHE A 82 11.45 9.17 9.92
CA PHE A 82 11.87 7.80 9.65
C PHE A 82 13.22 7.48 10.29
N ASN A 83 13.28 6.33 10.94
CA ASN A 83 14.56 5.66 11.17
C ASN A 83 15.07 4.98 9.87
N ALA A 84 16.28 4.43 9.90
CA ALA A 84 16.91 3.81 8.73
C ALA A 84 16.11 2.63 8.15
N PHE A 85 15.50 1.80 9.00
CA PHE A 85 14.71 0.63 8.58
C PHE A 85 13.39 1.06 7.92
N GLN A 86 12.68 2.01 8.53
CA GLN A 86 11.44 2.58 7.98
C GLN A 86 11.67 3.24 6.63
N ARG A 87 12.80 3.93 6.48
CA ARG A 87 13.21 4.53 5.21
C ARG A 87 13.48 3.47 4.15
N ALA A 88 14.16 2.38 4.50
CA ALA A 88 14.41 1.27 3.58
C ALA A 88 13.11 0.61 3.11
N ASP A 89 12.19 0.31 4.02
CA ASP A 89 10.87 -0.27 3.70
C ASP A 89 10.04 0.65 2.80
N TYR A 90 10.00 1.94 3.12
CA TYR A 90 9.31 2.94 2.31
C TYR A 90 9.89 3.00 0.89
N LEU A 91 11.22 3.09 0.76
CA LEU A 91 11.89 3.14 -0.55
C LEU A 91 11.69 1.85 -1.35
N TYR A 92 11.68 0.69 -0.69
CA TYR A 92 11.35 -0.58 -1.32
C TYR A 92 9.94 -0.53 -1.91
N ASN A 93 8.94 -0.12 -1.11
CA ASN A 93 7.55 -0.03 -1.55
C ASN A 93 7.38 0.96 -2.72
N VAL A 94 8.02 2.13 -2.65
CA VAL A 94 8.03 3.10 -3.76
C VAL A 94 8.69 2.50 -5.01
N GLY A 95 9.80 1.77 -4.85
CA GLY A 95 10.47 1.06 -5.94
C GLY A 95 9.55 0.04 -6.62
N VAL A 96 8.88 -0.82 -5.83
CA VAL A 96 7.89 -1.79 -6.32
C VAL A 96 6.74 -1.07 -7.03
N LEU A 97 6.18 -0.02 -6.43
CA LEU A 97 5.11 0.78 -7.03
C LEU A 97 5.55 1.34 -8.40
N ASN A 98 6.76 1.88 -8.50
CA ASN A 98 7.28 2.40 -9.77
C ASN A 98 7.41 1.30 -10.83
N LEU A 99 7.89 0.11 -10.46
CA LEU A 99 7.93 -1.04 -11.38
C LEU A 99 6.52 -1.44 -11.84
N GLN A 100 5.56 -1.50 -10.92
CA GLN A 100 4.15 -1.80 -11.24
C GLN A 100 3.55 -0.73 -12.17
N ARG A 101 3.81 0.56 -11.92
CA ARG A 101 3.36 1.67 -12.77
C ARG A 101 4.00 1.66 -14.15
N ILE A 102 5.27 1.27 -14.27
CA ILE A 102 5.92 1.08 -15.58
C ILE A 102 5.19 -0.02 -16.36
N GLN A 103 4.85 -1.13 -15.72
CA GLN A 103 4.05 -2.19 -16.35
C GLN A 103 2.63 -1.72 -16.68
N ALA A 104 1.98 -0.95 -15.81
CA ALA A 104 0.67 -0.37 -16.06
C ALA A 104 0.67 0.62 -17.25
N ASN A 105 1.71 1.47 -17.36
CA ASN A 105 1.88 2.37 -18.49
C ASN A 105 2.12 1.61 -19.80
N GLN A 106 2.88 0.52 -19.77
CA GLN A 106 3.05 -0.36 -20.94
C GLN A 106 1.74 -1.07 -21.30
N ALA A 107 0.98 -1.57 -20.32
CA ALA A 107 -0.33 -2.17 -20.52
C ALA A 107 -1.31 -1.15 -21.12
N LYS A 108 -1.41 0.05 -20.55
CA LYS A 108 -2.21 1.16 -21.09
C LYS A 108 -1.81 1.51 -22.52
N LYS A 109 -0.50 1.62 -22.84
CA LYS A 109 -0.03 1.86 -24.22
C LYS A 109 -0.46 0.75 -25.18
N ARG A 110 -0.35 -0.53 -24.77
CA ARG A 110 -0.79 -1.66 -25.59
C ARG A 110 -2.31 -1.68 -25.77
N TRP A 111 -3.07 -1.36 -24.73
CA TRP A 111 -4.53 -1.24 -24.80
C TRP A 111 -4.99 -0.05 -25.64
N MET A 112 -4.34 1.11 -25.55
CA MET A 112 -4.63 2.24 -26.44
C MET A 112 -4.34 1.87 -27.91
N ARG A 113 -3.23 1.17 -28.20
CA ARG A 113 -2.96 0.65 -29.54
C ARG A 113 -4.04 -0.32 -29.99
N LEU A 114 -4.44 -1.26 -29.12
CA LEU A 114 -5.54 -2.18 -29.39
C LEU A 114 -6.84 -1.44 -29.74
N CYS A 115 -7.16 -0.35 -29.01
CA CYS A 115 -8.33 0.49 -29.27
C CYS A 115 -8.28 1.27 -30.59
N VAL A 116 -7.11 1.40 -31.24
CA VAL A 116 -7.02 1.93 -32.61
C VAL A 116 -7.43 0.88 -33.64
N PHE A 117 -7.16 -0.41 -33.37
CA PHE A 117 -7.52 -1.51 -34.26
C PHE A 117 -8.98 -1.98 -34.08
N ILE A 118 -9.51 -1.87 -32.86
CA ILE A 118 -10.91 -2.19 -32.56
C ILE A 118 -11.74 -0.91 -32.75
N LYS A 119 -12.72 -0.91 -33.68
CA LYS A 119 -13.55 0.28 -33.94
C LYS A 119 -14.09 0.90 -32.63
N PRO A 120 -13.98 2.22 -32.44
CA PRO A 120 -14.27 2.91 -31.16
C PRO A 120 -15.72 2.84 -30.68
N ASN A 121 -16.64 2.27 -31.47
CA ASN A 121 -18.08 2.27 -31.19
C ASN A 121 -18.62 0.91 -30.71
N THR A 122 -17.83 0.09 -30.03
CA THR A 122 -18.37 -1.07 -29.30
C THR A 122 -18.79 -0.63 -27.89
N PRO A 123 -20.10 -0.49 -27.60
CA PRO A 123 -20.56 -0.06 -26.29
C PRO A 123 -20.18 -1.10 -25.24
N GLY A 124 -19.51 -0.68 -24.16
CA GLY A 124 -19.10 -1.55 -23.05
C GLY A 124 -17.70 -2.17 -23.15
N GLY A 125 -16.93 -1.89 -24.21
CA GLY A 125 -15.56 -2.39 -24.35
C GLY A 125 -14.54 -1.69 -23.43
N ILE A 126 -13.39 -2.34 -23.19
CA ILE A 126 -12.25 -1.82 -22.40
C ILE A 126 -11.82 -0.40 -22.84
N CYS A 127 -12.03 -0.06 -24.11
CA CYS A 127 -11.74 1.25 -24.69
C CYS A 127 -12.64 2.38 -24.15
N ALA A 128 -13.91 2.10 -23.83
CA ALA A 128 -14.83 3.07 -23.26
C ALA A 128 -14.52 3.39 -21.79
N LEU A 129 -14.01 2.41 -21.04
CA LEU A 129 -13.56 2.59 -19.66
C LEU A 129 -12.28 3.44 -19.59
N LEU A 130 -11.32 3.23 -20.52
CA LEU A 130 -10.06 3.97 -20.55
C LEU A 130 -10.22 5.47 -20.88
N TRP A 131 -11.29 5.85 -21.60
CA TRP A 131 -11.60 7.24 -21.93
C TRP A 131 -12.22 8.04 -20.77
N ARG A 132 -12.76 7.36 -19.74
CA ARG A 132 -13.36 8.01 -18.56
C ARG A 132 -12.35 8.39 -17.46
N ILE A 133 -11.07 8.04 -17.62
CA ILE A 133 -10.01 8.24 -16.60
C ILE A 133 -9.00 9.32 -17.04
N HIS A 134 -9.41 10.28 -17.87
CA HIS A 134 -8.68 11.53 -18.16
C HIS A 134 -9.62 12.69 -17.86
#